data_AF-A0A645I7B7-F1
#
_entry.id   AF-A0A645I7B7-F1
#
_cell.length_a   1.000
_cell.length_b   1.000
_cell.length_c   1.000
_cell.angle_alpha   90.00
_cell.angle_beta   90.00
_cell.angle_gamma   90.00
#
_symmetry.space_group_name_H-M   'P 1'
#
loop_
_entity.id
_entity.type
_entity.pdbx_description
1 polymer ?
#
loop_
_entity_poly.entity_id
_entity_poly.type
_entity_poly.pdbx_seq_one_letter_code
_entity_poly.pdbx_strand_id
1 'polypeptide(L)'
;MEILKITGGKVSRIETGQKPLYHAGACIVSNFLVTLLESGIQCFEAAGIGRENIFDAVKPLIDSTLRNIREKGTVSALTGPIARGDYNTLGIHLQALREDLPSELQFYKEMAEKTIDMIAGKRITKEQEQNLRNTIKEKQYG
;
A
#
# COMPACT_ATOMS: atom_id res chain seq x y z
N MET A 1 0.19 -35.95 -7.08
CA MET A 1 -0.67 -34.80 -7.45
C MET A 1 -2.03 -34.81 -6.75
N GLU A 2 -2.30 -35.76 -5.83
CA GLU A 2 -3.62 -35.91 -5.20
C GLU A 2 -3.82 -35.07 -3.92
N ILE A 3 -2.74 -34.74 -3.20
CA ILE A 3 -2.78 -33.99 -1.93
C ILE A 3 -3.18 -32.50 -2.12
N LEU A 4 -2.93 -31.91 -3.30
CA LEU A 4 -3.23 -30.49 -3.54
C LEU A 4 -4.72 -30.20 -3.83
N LYS A 5 -5.50 -31.19 -4.27
CA LYS A 5 -6.92 -31.02 -4.61
C LYS A 5 -7.85 -30.91 -3.40
N ILE A 6 -7.41 -31.36 -2.22
CA ILE A 6 -8.23 -31.41 -1.00
C ILE A 6 -8.45 -30.02 -0.39
N THR A 7 -7.62 -29.03 -0.76
CA THR A 7 -7.67 -27.67 -0.19
C THR A 7 -8.67 -26.73 -0.87
N GLY A 8 -9.29 -27.14 -1.98
CA GLY A 8 -10.10 -26.23 -2.82
C GLY A 8 -9.31 -25.12 -3.52
N GLY A 9 -7.97 -25.12 -3.38
CA GLY A 9 -7.09 -24.16 -4.03
C GLY A 9 -6.95 -24.40 -5.53
N LYS A 10 -6.98 -23.34 -6.34
CA LYS A 10 -6.58 -23.41 -7.75
C LYS A 10 -5.08 -23.72 -7.83
N VAL A 11 -4.72 -24.81 -8.50
CA VAL A 11 -3.32 -25.22 -8.69
C VAL A 11 -2.81 -24.69 -10.02
N SER A 12 -1.67 -23.99 -9.99
CA SER A 12 -0.96 -23.54 -11.18
C SER A 12 0.44 -24.16 -11.20
N ARG A 13 0.90 -24.61 -12.38
CA ARG A 13 2.28 -25.07 -12.56
C ARG A 13 3.17 -23.86 -12.82
N ILE A 14 4.30 -23.80 -12.11
CA ILE A 14 5.38 -22.85 -12.37
C ILE A 14 6.61 -23.63 -12.84
N GLU A 15 7.39 -23.05 -13.74
CA GLU A 15 8.68 -23.61 -14.12
C GLU A 15 9.63 -23.62 -12.91
N THR A 16 10.50 -24.61 -12.81
CA THR A 16 11.39 -24.78 -11.65
C THR A 16 12.27 -23.55 -11.39
N GLY A 17 12.69 -22.84 -12.44
CA GLY A 17 13.47 -21.60 -12.33
C GLY A 17 12.70 -20.39 -11.81
N GLN A 18 11.36 -20.43 -11.80
CA GLN A 18 10.51 -19.32 -11.34
C GLN A 18 10.17 -19.38 -9.85
N LYS A 19 10.63 -20.42 -9.13
CA LYS A 19 10.40 -20.58 -7.69
C LYS A 19 10.84 -19.36 -6.85
N PRO A 20 12.00 -18.73 -7.09
CA PRO A 20 12.40 -17.55 -6.33
C PRO A 20 11.43 -16.38 -6.50
N LEU A 21 10.98 -16.12 -7.74
CA LEU A 21 10.04 -15.03 -8.02
C LEU A 21 8.65 -15.33 -7.42
N TYR A 22 8.19 -16.58 -7.48
CA TYR A 22 6.98 -17.02 -6.80
C TYR A 22 7.06 -16.76 -5.29
N HIS A 23 8.17 -17.15 -4.66
CA HIS A 23 8.35 -16.96 -3.22
C HIS A 23 8.44 -15.47 -2.85
N ALA A 24 9.14 -14.66 -3.64
CA ALA A 24 9.16 -13.21 -3.46
C ALA A 24 7.75 -12.60 -3.55
N GLY A 25 6.95 -13.04 -4.54
CA GLY A 25 5.54 -12.64 -4.66
C GLY A 25 4.71 -13.05 -3.45
N ALA A 26 4.91 -14.27 -2.92
CA ALA A 26 4.27 -14.73 -1.70
C ALA A 26 4.63 -13.86 -0.49
N CYS A 27 5.93 -13.56 -0.30
CA CYS A 27 6.39 -12.66 0.76
C CYS A 27 5.79 -11.25 0.65
N ILE A 28 5.62 -10.71 -0.55
CA ILE A 28 4.98 -9.41 -0.76
C ILE A 28 3.53 -9.43 -0.29
N VAL A 29 2.77 -10.48 -0.61
CA VAL A 29 1.33 -10.54 -0.27
C VAL A 29 1.04 -11.07 1.15
N SER A 30 2.02 -11.64 1.85
CA SER A 30 1.86 -12.13 3.22
C SER A 30 2.71 -11.37 4.24
N ASN A 31 4.03 -11.39 4.08
CA ASN A 31 4.96 -10.89 5.09
C ASN A 31 4.93 -9.37 5.13
N PHE A 32 5.03 -8.73 3.96
CA PHE A 32 5.02 -7.27 3.89
C PHE A 32 3.63 -6.68 4.11
N LEU A 33 2.55 -7.47 4.04
CA LEU A 33 1.25 -7.04 4.53
C LEU A 33 1.29 -6.80 6.04
N VAL A 34 1.95 -7.68 6.82
CA VAL A 34 2.14 -7.46 8.26
C VAL A 34 2.95 -6.20 8.52
N THR A 35 4.06 -6.01 7.81
CA THR A 35 4.88 -4.79 7.89
C THR A 35 4.10 -3.52 7.55
N LEU A 36 3.28 -3.56 6.49
CA LEU A 36 2.44 -2.43 6.07
C LEU A 36 1.43 -2.06 7.15
N LEU A 37 0.78 -3.05 7.78
CA LEU A 37 -0.18 -2.79 8.84
C LEU A 37 0.49 -2.21 10.09
N GLU A 38 1.68 -2.69 10.46
CA GLU A 38 2.46 -2.14 11.57
C GLU A 38 2.86 -0.68 11.33
N SER A 39 3.36 -0.35 10.13
CA SER A 39 3.67 1.04 9.74
C SER A 39 2.44 1.96 9.86
N GLY A 40 1.26 1.48 9.44
CA GLY A 40 0.01 2.20 9.62
C GLY A 40 -0.36 2.41 11.09
N ILE A 41 -0.17 1.39 11.94
CA ILE A 41 -0.38 1.47 13.39
C ILE A 41 0.53 2.54 14.02
N GLN A 42 1.81 2.58 13.64
CA GLN A 42 2.75 3.58 14.13
C GLN A 42 2.33 5.01 13.75
N CYS A 43 1.76 5.21 12.55
CA CYS A 43 1.19 6.50 12.16
C CYS A 43 0.02 6.91 13.08
N PHE A 44 -0.87 5.97 13.42
CA PHE A 44 -1.98 6.25 14.33
C PHE A 44 -1.50 6.49 15.78
N GLU A 45 -0.47 5.79 16.24
CA GLU A 45 0.16 6.03 17.55
C GLU A 45 0.79 7.42 17.62
N ALA A 46 1.51 7.84 16.58
CA ALA A 46 2.06 9.19 16.47
C ALA A 46 0.95 10.26 16.47
N ALA A 47 -0.23 9.95 15.97
CA ALA A 47 -1.42 10.80 16.04
C ALA A 47 -2.13 10.79 17.41
N GLY A 48 -1.57 10.11 18.42
CA GLY A 48 -2.07 10.09 19.79
C GLY A 48 -3.09 8.98 20.09
N ILE A 49 -3.28 8.02 19.19
CA ILE A 49 -4.17 6.87 19.42
C ILE A 49 -3.39 5.79 20.19
N GLY A 50 -3.91 5.36 21.34
CA GLY A 50 -3.30 4.28 22.11
C GLY A 50 -3.24 2.97 21.31
N ARG A 51 -2.13 2.24 21.43
CA ARG A 51 -1.94 0.95 20.75
C ARG A 51 -3.00 -0.09 21.12
N GLU A 52 -3.46 -0.03 22.37
CA GLU A 52 -4.54 -0.88 22.86
C GLU A 52 -5.81 -0.62 22.04
N ASN A 53 -6.33 -1.67 21.39
CA ASN A 53 -7.54 -1.65 20.54
C ASN A 53 -7.39 -0.96 19.17
N ILE A 54 -6.18 -0.50 18.79
CA ILE A 54 -5.99 0.16 17.48
C ILE A 54 -6.32 -0.78 16.32
N PHE A 55 -5.93 -2.05 16.44
CA PHE A 55 -6.17 -3.05 15.41
C PHE A 55 -7.68 -3.28 15.22
N ASP A 56 -8.44 -3.37 16.31
CA ASP A 56 -9.89 -3.53 16.24
C ASP A 56 -10.58 -2.30 15.63
N ALA A 57 -10.07 -1.10 15.91
CA ALA A 57 -10.57 0.13 15.32
C ALA A 57 -10.34 0.19 13.80
N VAL A 58 -9.19 -0.28 13.31
CA VAL A 58 -8.84 -0.23 11.87
C VAL A 58 -9.26 -1.49 11.10
N LYS A 59 -9.62 -2.57 11.78
CA LYS A 59 -10.05 -3.84 11.16
C LYS A 59 -11.17 -3.65 10.12
N PRO A 60 -12.23 -2.85 10.35
CA PRO A 60 -13.24 -2.61 9.32
C PRO A 60 -12.68 -1.99 8.04
N LEU A 61 -11.67 -1.13 8.15
CA LEU A 61 -10.99 -0.52 7.00
C LEU A 61 -10.20 -1.58 6.21
N ILE A 62 -9.49 -2.46 6.90
CA ILE A 62 -8.73 -3.57 6.30
C ILE A 62 -9.68 -4.54 5.58
N ASP A 63 -10.72 -4.99 6.26
CA ASP A 63 -11.69 -5.95 5.73
C ASP A 63 -12.43 -5.39 4.51
N SER A 64 -12.82 -4.11 4.56
CA SER A 64 -13.42 -3.42 3.43
C SER A 64 -12.45 -3.32 2.24
N THR A 65 -11.17 -3.06 2.49
CA THR A 65 -10.14 -3.02 1.45
C THR A 65 -9.96 -4.38 0.77
N LEU A 66 -9.85 -5.46 1.57
CA LEU A 66 -9.75 -6.82 1.04
C LEU A 66 -11.00 -7.23 0.25
N ARG A 67 -12.19 -6.86 0.73
CA ARG A 67 -13.44 -7.09 0.00
C ARG A 67 -13.43 -6.38 -1.36
N ASN A 68 -13.08 -5.08 -1.38
CA ASN A 68 -12.99 -4.32 -2.63
C ASN A 68 -11.98 -4.91 -3.62
N ILE A 69 -10.82 -5.40 -3.14
CA ILE A 69 -9.82 -6.06 -3.98
C ILE A 69 -10.40 -7.34 -4.60
N ARG A 70 -11.14 -8.15 -3.83
CA ARG A 70 -11.78 -9.38 -4.34
C ARG A 70 -12.85 -9.08 -5.40
N GLU A 71 -13.63 -8.02 -5.22
CA GLU A 71 -14.73 -7.67 -6.11
C GLU A 71 -14.27 -6.94 -7.38
N LYS A 72 -13.27 -6.06 -7.27
CA LYS A 72 -12.93 -5.08 -8.32
C LYS A 72 -11.51 -5.23 -8.86
N GLY A 73 -10.66 -6.06 -8.23
CA GLY A 73 -9.23 -6.13 -8.50
C GLY A 73 -8.45 -4.97 -7.88
N THR A 74 -7.12 -5.09 -7.83
CA THR A 74 -6.24 -4.18 -7.08
C THR A 74 -6.29 -2.73 -7.57
N VAL A 75 -6.24 -2.50 -8.89
CA VAL A 75 -6.22 -1.15 -9.49
C VAL A 75 -7.52 -0.38 -9.21
N SER A 76 -8.67 -1.03 -9.39
CA SER A 76 -9.99 -0.40 -9.21
C SER A 76 -10.40 -0.31 -7.75
N ALA A 77 -9.89 -1.19 -6.87
CA ALA A 77 -10.14 -1.14 -5.44
C ALA A 77 -9.42 0.01 -4.73
N LEU A 78 -8.34 0.53 -5.31
CA LEU A 78 -7.57 1.64 -4.71
C LEU A 78 -8.47 2.88 -4.50
N THR A 79 -8.37 3.50 -3.33
CA THR A 79 -9.01 4.77 -3.01
C THR A 79 -7.97 5.74 -2.44
N GLY A 80 -8.42 6.86 -1.86
CA GLY A 80 -7.53 7.85 -1.25
C GLY A 80 -6.96 8.88 -2.24
N PRO A 81 -6.00 9.70 -1.78
CA PRO A 81 -5.56 10.90 -2.49
C PRO A 81 -4.86 10.57 -3.82
N ILE A 82 -3.95 9.58 -3.84
CA ILE A 82 -3.23 9.17 -5.06
C ILE A 82 -4.22 8.70 -6.14
N ALA A 83 -5.25 7.93 -5.77
CA ALA A 83 -6.27 7.44 -6.71
C ALA A 83 -7.08 8.55 -7.40
N ARG A 84 -7.06 9.78 -6.87
CA ARG A 84 -7.74 10.96 -7.42
C ARG A 84 -6.78 12.05 -7.91
N GLY A 85 -5.47 11.82 -7.87
CA GLY A 85 -4.48 12.84 -8.25
C GLY A 85 -4.33 13.99 -7.26
N ASP A 86 -4.72 13.80 -5.99
CA ASP A 86 -4.70 14.83 -4.96
C ASP A 86 -3.30 14.97 -4.34
N TYR A 87 -2.47 15.79 -4.99
CA TYR A 87 -1.10 16.07 -4.56
C TYR A 87 -1.03 17.00 -3.34
N ASN A 88 -2.07 17.79 -3.06
CA ASN A 88 -2.11 18.66 -1.89
C ASN A 88 -2.21 17.84 -0.60
N THR A 89 -3.15 16.88 -0.55
CA THR A 89 -3.26 15.95 0.58
C THR A 89 -1.99 15.11 0.74
N LEU A 90 -1.37 14.68 -0.38
CA LEU A 90 -0.10 13.98 -0.34
C LEU A 90 1.01 14.83 0.31
N GLY A 91 1.10 16.11 -0.06
CA GLY A 91 2.07 17.05 0.53
C GLY A 91 1.88 17.21 2.04
N ILE A 92 0.63 17.32 2.50
CA ILE A 92 0.30 17.39 3.93
C ILE A 92 0.75 16.12 4.67
N HIS A 93 0.49 14.93 4.11
CA HIS A 93 0.95 13.68 4.72
C HIS A 93 2.47 13.61 4.83
N LEU A 94 3.18 14.00 3.76
CA LEU A 94 4.64 14.00 3.76
C LEU A 94 5.22 14.99 4.77
N GLN A 95 4.55 16.12 5.00
CA GLN A 95 4.95 17.06 6.03
C GLN A 95 4.75 16.50 7.43
N ALA A 96 3.57 15.96 7.73
CA ALA A 96 3.29 15.34 9.03
C ALA A 96 4.27 14.20 9.34
N LEU A 97 4.57 13.34 8.35
CA LEU A 97 5.58 12.29 8.52
C LEU A 97 6.99 12.85 8.75
N ARG A 98 7.34 13.97 8.11
CA ARG A 98 8.66 14.60 8.30
C ARG A 98 8.81 15.22 9.69
N GLU A 99 7.73 15.75 10.25
CA GLU A 99 7.73 16.42 11.55
C GLU A 99 7.58 15.43 12.70
N ASP A 100 6.60 14.53 12.61
CA ASP A 100 6.14 13.73 13.75
C ASP A 100 6.61 12.26 13.71
N LEU A 101 6.90 11.71 12.52
CA LEU A 101 7.32 10.31 12.38
C LEU A 101 8.34 10.09 11.25
N PRO A 102 9.55 10.68 11.32
CA PRO A 102 10.51 10.67 10.20
C PRO A 102 10.96 9.27 9.76
N SER A 103 10.88 8.28 10.66
CA SER A 103 11.21 6.87 10.36
C SER A 103 10.31 6.27 9.27
N GLU A 104 9.05 6.71 9.18
CA GLU A 104 8.08 6.17 8.21
C GLU A 104 8.08 6.94 6.87
N LEU A 105 8.75 8.09 6.80
CA LEU A 105 8.72 8.96 5.63
C LEU A 105 9.20 8.25 4.35
N GLN A 106 10.34 7.56 4.41
CA GLN A 106 10.90 6.91 3.22
C GLN A 106 10.01 5.75 2.74
N PHE A 107 9.50 4.95 3.67
CA PHE A 107 8.59 3.85 3.36
C PHE A 107 7.29 4.36 2.71
N TYR A 108 6.69 5.43 3.26
CA TYR A 108 5.51 6.05 2.69
C TYR A 108 5.74 6.55 1.25
N LYS A 109 6.89 7.19 1.00
CA LYS A 109 7.26 7.67 -0.34
C LYS A 109 7.40 6.55 -1.36
N GLU A 110 8.06 5.45 -0.99
CA GLU A 110 8.21 4.28 -1.86
C GLU A 110 6.86 3.62 -2.19
N MET A 111 5.98 3.52 -1.20
CA MET A 111 4.62 3.03 -1.40
C MET A 111 3.79 3.96 -2.29
N ALA A 112 3.94 5.28 -2.13
CA ALA A 112 3.28 6.27 -2.97
C ALA A 112 3.75 6.18 -4.44
N GLU A 113 5.06 6.12 -4.70
CA GLU A 113 5.61 5.95 -6.05
C GLU A 113 5.11 4.65 -6.69
N LYS A 114 5.14 3.53 -5.96
CA LYS A 114 4.64 2.25 -6.47
C LYS A 114 3.14 2.28 -6.79
N THR A 115 2.38 3.02 -5.98
CA THR A 115 0.93 3.22 -6.20
C THR A 115 0.68 4.06 -7.44
N ILE A 116 1.47 5.11 -7.66
CA ILE A 116 1.42 5.94 -8.88
C ILE A 116 1.71 5.07 -10.11
N ASP A 117 2.80 4.31 -10.10
CA ASP A 117 3.16 3.38 -11.20
C ASP A 117 2.02 2.40 -11.52
N MET A 118 1.33 1.90 -10.49
CA MET A 118 0.23 0.95 -10.64
C MET A 118 -0.95 1.55 -11.42
N ILE A 119 -1.25 2.83 -11.23
CA ILE A 119 -2.47 3.50 -11.73
C ILE A 119 -2.24 4.53 -12.83
N ALA A 120 -0.98 4.87 -13.12
CA ALA A 120 -0.57 5.78 -14.19
C ALA A 120 -1.18 5.34 -15.54
N GLY A 121 -1.75 6.30 -16.28
CA GLY A 121 -2.43 6.04 -17.56
C GLY A 121 -3.73 5.21 -17.45
N LYS A 122 -4.16 4.86 -16.24
CA LYS A 122 -5.40 4.09 -15.99
C LYS A 122 -6.44 4.88 -15.20
N ARG A 123 -6.02 5.56 -14.13
CA ARG A 123 -6.94 6.27 -13.20
C ARG A 123 -6.64 7.74 -12.98
N ILE A 124 -5.46 8.18 -13.38
CA ILE A 124 -4.99 9.57 -13.24
C ILE A 124 -4.45 10.08 -14.58
N THR A 125 -4.54 11.38 -14.80
CA THR A 125 -3.95 12.04 -15.98
C THR A 125 -2.42 12.13 -15.85
N LYS A 126 -1.73 12.39 -16.97
CA LYS A 126 -0.28 12.63 -16.97
C LYS A 126 0.12 13.81 -16.09
N GLU A 127 -0.71 14.85 -16.06
CA GLU A 127 -0.48 16.03 -15.22
C GLU A 127 -0.59 15.68 -13.73
N GLN A 128 -1.64 14.95 -13.33
CA GLN A 128 -1.80 14.47 -11.97
C GLN A 128 -0.63 13.56 -11.53
N GLU A 129 -0.20 12.64 -12.41
CA GLU A 129 0.98 11.82 -12.17
C GLU A 129 2.22 12.68 -11.92
N GLN A 130 2.49 13.67 -12.77
CA GLN A 130 3.66 14.53 -12.64
C GLN A 130 3.63 15.33 -11.33
N ASN A 131 2.47 15.89 -10.97
CA ASN A 131 2.32 16.66 -9.72
C ASN A 131 2.54 15.79 -8.48
N LEU A 132 1.99 14.56 -8.48
CA LEU A 132 2.22 13.61 -7.39
C LEU A 132 3.71 13.27 -7.24
N ARG A 133 4.41 12.95 -8.35
CA ARG A 133 5.85 12.63 -8.31
C ARG A 133 6.72 13.82 -7.92
N ASN A 134 6.36 15.04 -8.34
CA ASN A 134 7.05 16.25 -7.91
C ASN A 134 6.93 16.43 -6.41
N THR A 135 5.71 16.28 -5.86
CA THR A 135 5.44 16.37 -4.43
C THR A 135 6.26 15.37 -3.61
N ILE A 136 6.47 14.15 -4.12
CA ILE A 136 7.33 13.14 -3.46
C ILE A 136 8.81 13.56 -3.50
N LYS A 137 9.28 14.17 -4.60
CA LYS A 137 10.68 14.56 -4.80
C LYS A 137 11.07 15.84 -4.08
N GLU A 138 10.11 16.73 -3.83
CA GLU A 138 10.35 17.98 -3.14
C GLU A 138 11.00 17.73 -1.76
N LYS A 139 12.27 18.14 -1.65
CA LYS A 139 12.88 18.43 -0.37
C LYS A 139 12.28 19.76 0.06
N GLN A 140 11.38 19.77 1.03
CA GLN A 140 11.07 21.05 1.67
C GLN A 140 12.36 21.53 2.33
N TYR A 141 12.89 22.63 1.81
CA TYR A 141 13.87 23.45 2.51
C TYR A 141 13.12 24.10 3.66
N GLY A 142 13.35 23.60 4.88
CA GLY A 142 13.05 24.27 6.13
C GLY A 142 14.36 24.61 6.82
#